data_AF-A0AAU2YNV7-F1
#
_entry.id   AF-A0AAU2YNV7-F1
#
_cell.length_a   1.000
_cell.length_b   1.000
_cell.length_c   1.000
_cell.angle_alpha   90.00
_cell.angle_beta   90.00
_cell.angle_gamma   90.00
#
_symmetry.space_group_name_H-M   'P 1'
#
loop_
_entity.id
_entity.type
_entity.pdbx_description
1 polymer ?
#
loop_
_entity_poly.entity_id
_entity_poly.type
_entity_poly.pdbx_seq_one_letter_code
_entity_poly.pdbx_strand_id
1 'polypeptide(L)'
;MHGLARSGGSQELLHWVSGRADGWAGLLGGDGTVLHGVARAPDSSAVGSSAIAAEGARELTALGARSLSFDRDGRTALFYSLDAPPDVPAPVLAVVGRRPLPEGLSTLLADAALPLALCWAAETVERKRRRVDLAESRGREAVLHLLMTGQLSIAHQVAGALKPSLPDPVRVCVVECAGRDRDEVARICADLSGGRSWIVRCPVYARHLILIVPARPGQADGRLGPQVASVVDDCVVGISEDLTLADTATAYRQAFHALAVARGLPERHAHFGSAPELALVTGAEGARWADALLAPLLAHVPRRGQDPGSQELAATLASWLAFSSHATEHLKIHRNTLAARLRLIGELLGMDLNKVADQSALDLALCIRATPALPRPAPRQAGAASEAVRSLDGILRLPAVRAWAVQQLQPLGAPVAGGSADPHTTLRTWLEHEAQLGPAAAALRISVPGVRKRLTRLETVLQRSLLRTPSARYDLWLAFRALDLTGPG
;
A
#
# COMPACT_ATOMS: atom_id res chain seq x y z
N MET A 1 -13.17 16.48 -39.06
CA MET A 1 -11.96 16.72 -38.24
C MET A 1 -12.27 17.08 -36.79
N HIS A 2 -13.03 18.14 -36.50
CA HIS A 2 -13.29 18.55 -35.09
C HIS A 2 -14.08 17.53 -34.24
N GLY A 3 -14.87 16.64 -34.85
CA GLY A 3 -15.50 15.51 -34.15
C GLY A 3 -14.48 14.44 -33.75
N LEU A 4 -13.59 14.05 -34.68
CA LEU A 4 -12.52 13.07 -34.45
C LEU A 4 -11.53 13.53 -33.38
N ALA A 5 -11.14 14.81 -33.42
CA ALA A 5 -10.27 15.43 -32.42
C ALA A 5 -10.85 15.34 -31.00
N ARG A 6 -12.18 15.39 -30.85
CA ARG A 6 -12.88 15.35 -29.55
C ARG A 6 -13.08 13.93 -29.02
N SER A 7 -13.29 12.93 -29.88
CA SER A 7 -13.61 11.57 -29.47
C SER A 7 -12.43 10.60 -29.50
N GLY A 8 -11.43 10.84 -30.35
CA GLY A 8 -10.32 9.91 -30.60
C GLY A 8 -8.92 10.53 -30.64
N GLY A 9 -8.80 11.86 -30.48
CA GLY A 9 -7.50 12.52 -30.32
C GLY A 9 -6.60 12.46 -31.56
N SER A 10 -5.28 12.50 -31.34
CA SER A 10 -4.28 12.57 -32.40
C SER A 10 -4.22 11.29 -33.25
N GLN A 11 -4.42 10.13 -32.62
CA GLN A 11 -4.38 8.82 -33.29
C GLN A 11 -5.50 8.66 -34.33
N GLU A 12 -6.72 9.07 -33.99
CA GLU A 12 -7.87 8.95 -34.90
C GLU A 12 -7.79 9.94 -36.07
N LEU A 13 -7.21 11.12 -35.81
CA LEU A 13 -6.89 12.09 -36.86
C LEU A 13 -5.81 11.55 -37.81
N LEU A 14 -4.77 10.90 -37.29
CA LEU A 14 -3.74 10.26 -38.12
C LEU A 14 -4.31 9.09 -38.92
N HIS A 15 -5.19 8.27 -38.35
CA HIS A 15 -5.88 7.21 -39.09
C HIS A 15 -6.72 7.78 -40.23
N TRP A 16 -7.43 8.87 -39.98
CA TRP A 16 -8.18 9.58 -41.01
C TRP A 16 -7.27 10.14 -42.11
N VAL A 17 -6.12 10.76 -41.74
CA VAL A 17 -5.13 11.28 -42.70
C VAL A 17 -4.51 10.15 -43.53
N SER A 18 -4.08 9.06 -42.91
CA SER A 18 -3.54 7.87 -43.59
C SER A 18 -4.53 7.30 -44.60
N GLY A 19 -5.83 7.23 -44.23
CA GLY A 19 -6.89 6.78 -45.12
C GLY A 19 -7.11 7.70 -46.34
N ARG A 20 -6.90 9.01 -46.19
CA ARG A 20 -7.01 10.00 -47.28
C ARG A 20 -5.79 10.05 -48.18
N ALA A 21 -4.61 9.75 -47.63
CA ALA A 21 -3.37 9.68 -48.38
C ALA A 21 -3.16 8.34 -49.09
N ASP A 22 -4.01 7.35 -48.80
CA ASP A 22 -3.83 5.93 -49.17
C ASP A 22 -2.39 5.44 -48.89
N GLY A 23 -1.92 5.79 -47.69
CA GLY A 23 -0.51 5.69 -47.34
C GLY A 23 -0.24 5.72 -45.85
N TRP A 24 1.01 5.94 -45.48
CA TRP A 24 1.43 6.06 -44.08
C TRP A 24 1.26 7.50 -43.61
N ALA A 25 0.78 7.69 -42.38
CA ALA A 25 0.76 8.99 -41.71
C ALA A 25 1.30 8.84 -40.28
N GLY A 26 2.03 9.84 -39.81
CA GLY A 26 2.56 9.81 -38.45
C GLY A 26 3.06 11.15 -37.94
N LEU A 27 3.29 11.17 -36.63
CA LEU A 27 3.97 12.25 -35.92
C LEU A 27 5.37 11.77 -35.54
N LEU A 28 6.38 12.59 -35.84
CA LEU A 28 7.78 12.30 -35.53
C LEU A 28 8.40 13.41 -34.70
N GLY A 29 9.40 13.08 -33.90
CA GLY A 29 10.34 14.05 -33.37
C GLY A 29 11.25 14.59 -34.47
N GLY A 30 11.86 15.76 -34.23
CA GLY A 30 12.83 16.34 -35.18
C GLY A 30 14.11 15.53 -35.38
N ASP A 31 14.36 14.54 -34.51
CA ASP A 31 15.42 13.53 -34.65
C ASP A 31 15.01 12.35 -35.58
N GLY A 32 13.76 12.34 -36.04
CA GLY A 32 13.17 11.25 -36.82
C GLY A 32 12.63 10.10 -35.97
N THR A 33 12.58 10.24 -34.64
CA THR A 33 11.90 9.27 -33.77
C THR A 33 10.39 9.28 -34.05
N VAL A 34 9.81 8.14 -34.42
CA VAL A 34 8.36 8.02 -34.64
C VAL A 34 7.63 8.05 -33.29
N LEU A 35 6.83 9.10 -33.06
CA LEU A 35 6.00 9.25 -31.86
C LEU A 35 4.69 8.46 -32.02
N HIS A 36 4.06 8.59 -33.18
CA HIS A 36 2.87 7.84 -33.58
C HIS A 36 2.93 7.58 -35.09
N GLY A 37 2.55 6.39 -35.53
CA GLY A 37 2.53 6.04 -36.94
C GLY A 37 1.40 5.07 -37.23
N VAL A 38 0.69 5.31 -38.32
CA VAL A 38 -0.45 4.50 -38.74
C VAL A 38 -0.39 4.28 -40.25
N ALA A 39 -0.81 3.09 -40.68
CA ALA A 39 -0.95 2.72 -42.08
C ALA A 39 -2.29 2.01 -42.26
N ARG A 40 -2.92 2.22 -43.41
CA ARG A 40 -4.21 1.59 -43.75
C ARG A 40 -4.09 0.08 -43.98
N ALA A 41 -2.95 -0.39 -44.46
CA ALA A 41 -2.63 -1.81 -44.65
C ALA A 41 -1.26 -2.12 -43.99
N PRO A 42 -1.16 -3.15 -43.13
CA PRO A 42 0.09 -3.57 -42.52
C PRO A 42 0.93 -4.39 -43.51
N ASP A 43 1.37 -3.79 -44.62
CA ASP A 43 2.31 -4.42 -45.54
C ASP A 43 3.76 -4.01 -45.21
N SER A 44 4.72 -4.78 -45.73
CA SER A 44 6.17 -4.50 -45.69
C SER A 44 6.55 -3.10 -46.20
N SER A 45 5.64 -2.42 -46.91
CA SER A 45 5.74 -1.02 -47.34
C SER A 45 5.70 0.00 -46.18
N ALA A 46 5.11 -0.33 -45.03
CA ALA A 46 5.00 0.55 -43.86
C ALA A 46 6.36 0.81 -43.19
N VAL A 47 7.23 -0.20 -43.12
CA VAL A 47 8.60 -0.06 -42.57
C VAL A 47 9.44 0.88 -43.45
N GLY A 48 9.35 0.72 -44.78
CA GLY A 48 10.02 1.63 -45.73
C GLY A 48 9.46 3.05 -45.68
N SER A 49 8.15 3.21 -45.48
CA SER A 49 7.51 4.54 -45.37
C SER A 49 7.89 5.25 -44.07
N SER A 50 8.00 4.51 -42.96
CA SER A 50 8.48 5.05 -41.68
C SER A 50 9.94 5.49 -41.75
N ALA A 51 10.80 4.78 -42.49
CA ALA A 51 12.19 5.16 -42.68
C ALA A 51 12.31 6.47 -43.50
N ILE A 52 11.56 6.58 -44.59
CA ILE A 52 11.45 7.80 -45.40
C ILE A 52 10.95 8.98 -44.54
N ALA A 53 9.94 8.73 -43.69
CA ALA A 53 9.41 9.74 -42.80
C ALA A 53 10.45 10.20 -41.76
N ALA A 54 11.21 9.28 -41.17
CA ALA A 54 12.25 9.61 -40.19
C ALA A 54 13.38 10.46 -40.80
N GLU A 55 13.80 10.15 -42.03
CA GLU A 55 14.80 10.94 -42.76
C GLU A 55 14.29 12.35 -43.09
N GLY A 56 13.09 12.46 -43.64
CA GLY A 56 12.51 13.76 -43.96
C GLY A 56 12.21 14.63 -42.74
N ALA A 57 11.86 14.03 -41.60
CA ALA A 57 11.70 14.77 -40.33
C ALA A 57 13.04 15.36 -39.83
N ARG A 58 14.14 14.61 -39.95
CA ARG A 58 15.49 15.13 -39.66
C ARG A 58 15.89 16.25 -40.58
N GLU A 59 15.64 16.08 -41.88
CA GLU A 59 15.97 17.09 -42.89
C GLU A 59 15.15 18.38 -42.70
N LEU A 60 13.84 18.28 -42.53
CA LEU A 60 12.97 19.43 -42.23
C LEU A 60 13.48 20.21 -41.02
N THR A 61 13.86 19.48 -39.95
CA THR A 61 14.37 20.06 -38.71
C THR A 61 15.73 20.73 -38.91
N ALA A 62 16.65 20.07 -39.62
CA ALA A 62 17.98 20.63 -39.92
C ALA A 62 17.89 21.90 -40.76
N LEU A 63 16.90 21.99 -41.65
CA LEU A 63 16.63 23.17 -42.47
C LEU A 63 15.89 24.28 -41.73
N GLY A 64 15.33 24.01 -40.53
CA GLY A 64 14.46 24.96 -39.83
C GLY A 64 13.19 25.33 -40.62
N ALA A 65 12.75 24.46 -41.53
CA ALA A 65 11.62 24.73 -42.43
C ALA A 65 10.27 24.37 -41.79
N ARG A 66 9.19 25.04 -42.24
CA ARG A 66 7.82 24.74 -41.78
C ARG A 66 7.15 23.61 -42.56
N SER A 67 7.59 23.36 -43.79
CA SER A 67 7.13 22.26 -44.61
C SER A 67 8.23 21.78 -45.54
N LEU A 68 8.22 20.49 -45.85
CA LEU A 68 9.13 19.85 -46.81
C LEU A 68 8.33 18.84 -47.63
N SER A 69 8.67 18.70 -48.90
CA SER A 69 8.14 17.63 -49.74
C SER A 69 9.23 17.09 -50.64
N PHE A 70 9.31 15.78 -50.77
CA PHE A 70 10.20 15.16 -51.75
C PHE A 70 9.61 13.86 -52.28
N ASP A 71 10.08 13.48 -53.47
CA ASP A 71 9.75 12.21 -54.10
C ASP A 71 10.91 11.23 -53.93
N ARG A 72 10.60 9.99 -53.56
CA ARG A 72 11.58 8.90 -53.45
C ARG A 72 10.93 7.56 -53.78
N ASP A 73 11.57 6.78 -54.65
CA ASP A 73 11.18 5.41 -54.99
C ASP A 73 9.69 5.27 -55.37
N GLY A 74 9.18 6.20 -56.19
CA GLY A 74 7.77 6.20 -56.63
C GLY A 74 6.76 6.62 -55.55
N ARG A 75 7.23 7.15 -54.42
CA ARG A 75 6.42 7.71 -53.33
C ARG A 75 6.68 9.21 -53.21
N THR A 76 5.68 9.92 -52.70
CA THR A 76 5.81 11.33 -52.32
C THR A 76 5.62 11.42 -50.81
N ALA A 77 6.54 12.12 -50.16
CA ALA A 77 6.49 12.38 -48.73
C ALA A 77 6.22 13.87 -48.49
N LEU A 78 5.22 14.17 -47.66
CA LEU A 78 4.85 15.52 -47.24
C LEU A 78 5.10 15.68 -45.74
N PHE A 79 5.74 16.77 -45.35
CA PHE A 79 6.10 17.07 -43.97
C PHE A 79 5.63 18.46 -43.58
N TYR A 80 5.08 18.58 -42.37
CA TYR A 80 4.68 19.84 -41.76
C TYR A 80 5.18 19.89 -40.32
N SER A 81 5.94 20.94 -39.99
CA SER A 81 6.27 21.23 -38.60
C SER A 81 5.01 21.73 -37.89
N LEU A 82 4.62 21.03 -36.83
CA LEU A 82 3.48 21.42 -36.00
C LEU A 82 3.93 22.36 -34.88
N ASP A 83 3.01 23.21 -34.43
CA ASP A 83 3.27 24.02 -33.26
C ASP A 83 3.30 23.16 -31.98
N ALA A 84 4.19 23.51 -31.06
CA ALA A 84 4.34 22.82 -29.78
C ALA A 84 4.38 23.82 -28.61
N PRO A 85 4.03 23.37 -27.40
CA PRO A 85 4.22 24.16 -26.18
C PRO A 85 5.69 24.51 -25.95
N PRO A 86 5.97 25.57 -25.15
CA PRO A 86 7.32 25.88 -24.69
C PRO A 86 7.99 24.66 -24.04
N ASP A 87 9.30 24.50 -24.23
CA ASP A 87 10.12 23.40 -23.69
C ASP A 87 9.75 21.99 -24.20
N VAL A 88 8.97 21.89 -25.28
CA VAL A 88 8.71 20.64 -25.99
C VAL A 88 9.13 20.78 -27.45
N PRO A 89 9.98 19.89 -27.98
CA PRO A 89 10.32 19.91 -29.40
C PRO A 89 9.07 19.79 -30.28
N ALA A 90 8.98 20.64 -31.30
CA ALA A 90 7.90 20.63 -32.29
C ALA A 90 7.86 19.28 -33.02
N PRO A 91 6.72 18.56 -33.02
CA PRO A 91 6.60 17.34 -33.78
C PRO A 91 6.40 17.66 -35.26
N VAL A 92 6.78 16.70 -36.10
CA VAL A 92 6.61 16.77 -37.54
C VAL A 92 5.49 15.83 -37.94
N LEU A 93 4.43 16.37 -38.57
CA LEU A 93 3.45 15.57 -39.30
C LEU A 93 4.07 15.12 -40.61
N ALA A 94 4.14 13.81 -40.82
CA ALA A 94 4.64 13.23 -42.05
C ALA A 94 3.57 12.33 -42.68
N VAL A 95 3.43 12.44 -44.00
CA VAL A 95 2.55 11.59 -44.80
C VAL A 95 3.33 11.07 -45.98
N VAL A 96 3.34 9.75 -46.16
CA VAL A 96 4.05 9.07 -47.24
C VAL A 96 3.04 8.24 -48.03
N GLY A 97 2.79 8.65 -49.27
CA GLY A 97 1.85 7.99 -50.18
C GLY A 97 2.51 7.60 -51.49
N ARG A 98 1.85 6.73 -52.27
CA ARG A 98 2.29 6.42 -53.64
C ARG A 98 2.04 7.62 -54.55
N ARG A 99 2.93 7.85 -55.51
CA ARG A 99 2.74 8.91 -56.52
C ARG A 99 1.78 8.42 -57.61
N PRO A 100 0.86 9.27 -58.12
CA PRO A 100 0.56 10.62 -57.66
C PRO A 100 -0.23 10.63 -56.34
N LEU A 101 0.02 11.65 -55.50
CA LEU A 101 -0.80 11.86 -54.31
C LEU A 101 -2.23 12.26 -54.70
N PRO A 102 -3.23 11.91 -53.88
CA PRO A 102 -4.60 12.38 -54.04
C PRO A 102 -4.70 13.91 -54.12
N GLU A 103 -5.56 14.41 -55.01
CA GLU A 103 -5.80 15.85 -55.16
C GLU A 103 -6.32 16.47 -53.86
N GLY A 104 -5.84 17.68 -53.53
CA GLY A 104 -6.22 18.41 -52.32
C GLY A 104 -5.63 17.89 -51.00
N LEU A 105 -4.78 16.85 -51.03
CA LEU A 105 -4.17 16.29 -49.82
C LEU A 105 -3.31 17.32 -49.07
N SER A 106 -2.53 18.16 -49.75
CA SER A 106 -1.71 19.19 -49.11
C SER A 106 -2.55 20.23 -48.35
N THR A 107 -3.67 20.67 -48.93
CA THR A 107 -4.63 21.57 -48.25
C THR A 107 -5.26 20.88 -47.04
N LEU A 108 -5.65 19.61 -47.18
CA LEU A 108 -6.19 18.82 -46.08
C LEU A 108 -5.18 18.67 -44.93
N LEU A 109 -3.89 18.47 -45.24
CA LEU A 109 -2.84 18.38 -44.22
C LEU A 109 -2.61 19.71 -43.51
N ALA A 110 -2.66 20.84 -44.24
CA ALA A 110 -2.60 22.16 -43.64
C ALA A 110 -3.80 22.39 -42.68
N ASP A 111 -5.01 21.98 -43.07
CA ASP A 111 -6.21 22.08 -42.23
C ASP A 111 -6.17 21.12 -41.02
N ALA A 112 -5.51 19.96 -41.17
CA ALA A 112 -5.36 18.97 -40.11
C ALA A 112 -4.23 19.31 -39.12
N ALA A 113 -3.26 20.13 -39.52
CA ALA A 113 -2.09 20.46 -38.72
C ALA A 113 -2.43 21.08 -37.36
N LEU A 114 -3.31 22.08 -37.33
CA LEU A 114 -3.70 22.75 -36.08
C LEU A 114 -4.47 21.80 -35.12
N PRO A 115 -5.54 21.09 -35.54
CA PRO A 115 -6.19 20.08 -34.68
C PRO A 115 -5.24 19.00 -34.18
N LEU A 116 -4.32 18.50 -35.04
CA LEU A 116 -3.32 17.50 -34.65
C LEU A 116 -2.34 18.05 -33.61
N ALA A 117 -1.85 19.27 -33.81
CA ALA A 117 -0.95 19.95 -32.87
C ALA A 117 -1.60 20.11 -31.49
N LEU A 118 -2.87 20.55 -31.44
CA LEU A 118 -3.62 20.73 -30.19
C LEU A 118 -3.89 19.40 -29.47
N CYS A 119 -4.35 18.37 -30.19
CA CYS A 119 -4.57 17.03 -29.62
C CYS A 119 -3.27 16.45 -29.06
N TRP A 120 -2.20 16.48 -29.84
CA TRP A 120 -0.89 15.97 -29.41
C TRP A 120 -0.34 16.73 -28.19
N ALA A 121 -0.48 18.06 -28.16
CA ALA A 121 -0.04 18.88 -27.03
C ALA A 121 -0.82 18.52 -25.75
N ALA A 122 -2.15 18.43 -25.83
CA ALA A 122 -3.00 18.04 -24.71
C ALA A 122 -2.67 16.64 -24.19
N GLU A 123 -2.53 15.66 -25.10
CA GLU A 123 -2.13 14.29 -24.76
C GLU A 123 -0.73 14.22 -24.16
N THR A 124 0.21 15.04 -24.63
CA THR A 124 1.57 15.12 -24.09
C THR A 124 1.58 15.69 -22.66
N VAL A 125 0.80 16.73 -22.40
CA VAL A 125 0.62 17.29 -21.06
C VAL A 125 -0.02 16.26 -20.14
N GLU A 126 -1.07 15.57 -20.58
CA GLU A 126 -1.75 14.54 -19.80
C GLU A 126 -0.83 13.34 -19.50
N ARG A 127 -0.03 12.88 -20.48
CA ARG A 127 1.00 11.84 -20.27
C ARG A 127 2.05 12.28 -19.24
N LYS A 128 2.53 13.52 -19.33
CA LYS A 128 3.50 14.08 -18.36
C LYS A 128 2.87 14.14 -16.96
N ARG A 129 1.63 14.63 -16.84
CA ARG A 129 0.87 14.69 -15.59
C ARG A 129 0.71 13.31 -14.96
N ARG A 130 0.22 12.32 -15.70
CA ARG A 130 0.06 10.94 -15.22
C ARG A 130 1.37 10.33 -14.72
N ARG A 131 2.50 10.64 -15.39
CA ARG A 131 3.82 10.17 -14.95
C ARG A 131 4.24 10.80 -13.62
N VAL A 132 3.96 12.09 -13.42
CA VAL A 132 4.18 12.79 -12.15
C VAL A 132 3.27 12.21 -11.07
N ASP A 133 1.98 12.04 -11.33
CA ASP A 133 1.02 11.48 -10.36
C ASP A 133 1.41 10.05 -9.95
N LEU A 134 1.89 9.23 -10.89
CA LEU A 134 2.39 7.89 -10.61
C LEU A 134 3.69 7.92 -9.77
N ALA A 135 4.62 8.82 -10.10
CA ALA A 135 5.85 8.99 -9.34
C ALA A 135 5.56 9.47 -7.91
N GLU A 136 4.63 10.41 -7.74
CA GLU A 136 4.17 10.90 -6.45
C GLU A 136 3.53 9.76 -5.65
N SER A 137 2.59 9.02 -6.24
CA SER A 137 1.94 7.88 -5.58
C SER A 137 2.96 6.83 -5.12
N ARG A 138 3.96 6.51 -5.95
CA ARG A 138 5.02 5.56 -5.59
C ARG A 138 5.93 6.11 -4.49
N GLY A 139 6.24 7.41 -4.53
CA GLY A 139 6.99 8.09 -3.48
C GLY A 139 6.26 8.06 -2.14
N ARG A 140 4.95 8.33 -2.12
CA ARG A 140 4.13 8.26 -0.91
C ARG A 140 4.05 6.83 -0.34
N GLU A 141 3.95 5.82 -1.20
CA GLU A 141 3.98 4.42 -0.80
C GLU A 141 5.34 4.03 -0.19
N ALA A 142 6.44 4.50 -0.76
CA ALA A 142 7.78 4.28 -0.22
C ALA A 142 7.95 4.95 1.16
N VAL A 143 7.45 6.17 1.34
CA VAL A 143 7.44 6.86 2.64
C VAL A 143 6.64 6.07 3.68
N LEU A 144 5.44 5.59 3.32
CA LEU A 144 4.65 4.74 4.22
C LEU A 144 5.46 3.50 4.63
N HIS A 145 6.10 2.80 3.69
CA HIS A 145 6.91 1.62 4.01
C HIS A 145 8.07 1.94 4.98
N LEU A 146 8.74 3.08 4.81
CA LEU A 146 9.80 3.53 5.72
C LEU A 146 9.24 3.83 7.12
N LEU A 147 8.07 4.46 7.21
CA LEU A 147 7.39 4.69 8.49
C LEU A 147 6.98 3.37 9.16
N MET A 148 6.44 2.41 8.39
CA MET A 148 6.04 1.10 8.90
C MET A 148 7.23 0.25 9.38
N THR A 149 8.44 0.55 8.91
CA THR A 149 9.69 -0.14 9.29
C THR A 149 10.55 0.65 10.28
N GLY A 150 10.07 1.80 10.77
CA GLY A 150 10.77 2.63 11.75
C GLY A 150 11.94 3.47 11.19
N GLN A 151 12.09 3.57 9.87
CA GLN A 151 13.16 4.34 9.21
C GLN A 151 12.81 5.84 9.07
N LEU A 152 12.58 6.50 10.21
CA LEU A 152 12.00 7.84 10.27
C LEU A 152 12.83 8.91 9.54
N SER A 153 14.16 8.87 9.64
CA SER A 153 15.04 9.87 8.99
C SER A 153 14.97 9.80 7.46
N ILE A 154 15.03 8.58 6.91
CA ILE A 154 14.91 8.34 5.47
C ILE A 154 13.49 8.69 5.00
N ALA A 155 12.47 8.37 5.80
CA ALA A 155 11.09 8.74 5.49
C ALA A 155 10.95 10.26 5.31
N HIS A 156 11.52 11.07 6.22
CA HIS A 156 11.53 12.53 6.08
C HIS A 156 12.28 13.02 4.84
N GLN A 157 13.43 12.42 4.53
CA GLN A 157 14.22 12.80 3.36
C GLN A 157 13.44 12.57 2.05
N VAL A 158 12.81 11.41 1.90
CA VAL A 158 12.00 11.08 0.71
C VAL A 158 10.73 11.94 0.67
N ALA A 159 10.09 12.13 1.83
CA ALA A 159 8.92 12.98 2.00
C ALA A 159 9.18 14.45 1.64
N GLY A 160 10.41 14.96 1.80
CA GLY A 160 10.76 16.35 1.51
C GLY A 160 10.54 16.78 0.05
N ALA A 161 10.51 15.83 -0.88
CA ALA A 161 10.19 16.08 -2.29
C ALA A 161 8.67 16.07 -2.59
N LEU A 162 7.84 15.78 -1.59
CA LEU A 162 6.39 15.62 -1.71
C LEU A 162 5.66 16.65 -0.82
N LYS A 163 4.38 16.89 -1.09
CA LYS A 163 3.51 17.76 -0.29
C LYS A 163 2.26 16.99 0.16
N PRO A 164 1.67 17.25 1.33
CA PRO A 164 2.15 18.12 2.40
C PRO A 164 3.40 17.55 3.10
N SER A 165 3.98 18.24 4.08
CA SER A 165 5.02 17.67 4.95
C SER A 165 4.43 16.61 5.88
N LEU A 166 5.26 15.68 6.36
CA LEU A 166 4.79 14.65 7.29
C LEU A 166 4.36 15.33 8.59
N PRO A 167 3.12 15.09 9.06
CA PRO A 167 2.70 15.64 10.35
C PRO A 167 3.37 14.90 11.51
N ASP A 168 3.53 15.58 12.65
CA ASP A 168 3.88 14.97 13.93
C ASP A 168 3.33 15.89 15.05
N PRO A 169 2.42 15.43 15.92
CA PRO A 169 1.83 14.09 15.99
C PRO A 169 0.85 13.77 14.85
N VAL A 170 0.54 12.48 14.70
CA VAL A 170 -0.29 11.92 13.64
C VAL A 170 -1.51 11.18 14.18
N ARG A 171 -2.53 11.11 13.33
CA ARG A 171 -3.62 10.13 13.42
C ARG A 171 -3.71 9.40 12.09
N VAL A 172 -3.88 8.08 12.13
CA VAL A 172 -4.06 7.26 10.94
C VAL A 172 -5.53 6.91 10.79
N CYS A 173 -6.08 7.12 9.59
CA CYS A 173 -7.40 6.62 9.21
C CYS A 173 -7.24 5.59 8.08
N VAL A 174 -7.86 4.42 8.23
CA VAL A 174 -7.96 3.43 7.15
C VAL A 174 -9.37 3.49 6.60
N VAL A 175 -9.48 3.85 5.32
CA VAL A 175 -10.75 3.97 4.59
C VAL A 175 -10.91 2.76 3.68
N GLU A 176 -11.92 1.93 3.91
CA GLU A 176 -12.33 0.87 3.00
C GLU A 176 -13.35 1.42 2.01
N CYS A 177 -12.99 1.41 0.72
CA CYS A 177 -13.83 1.86 -0.38
C CYS A 177 -14.63 0.67 -0.91
N ALA A 178 -15.92 0.56 -0.56
CA ALA A 178 -16.80 -0.41 -1.22
C ALA A 178 -17.32 0.19 -2.55
N GLY A 179 -17.21 -0.54 -3.66
CA GLY A 179 -17.85 -0.20 -4.93
C GLY A 179 -17.28 1.00 -5.73
N ARG A 180 -16.76 2.05 -5.09
CA ARG A 180 -16.26 3.28 -5.73
C ARG A 180 -14.79 3.18 -6.14
N ASP A 181 -14.42 3.93 -7.18
CA ASP A 181 -13.02 4.09 -7.57
C ASP A 181 -12.23 4.74 -6.42
N ARG A 182 -11.17 4.05 -6.00
CA ARG A 182 -10.26 4.50 -4.94
C ARG A 182 -9.65 5.86 -5.25
N ASP A 183 -9.46 6.19 -6.52
CA ASP A 183 -8.87 7.46 -6.94
C ASP A 183 -9.85 8.63 -6.81
N GLU A 184 -11.15 8.36 -6.94
CA GLU A 184 -12.18 9.32 -6.63
C GLU A 184 -12.27 9.58 -5.12
N VAL A 185 -12.25 8.53 -4.30
CA VAL A 185 -12.26 8.67 -2.84
C VAL A 185 -11.00 9.40 -2.36
N ALA A 186 -9.83 9.12 -2.95
CA ALA A 186 -8.60 9.84 -2.61
C ALA A 186 -8.68 11.34 -2.90
N ARG A 187 -9.31 11.75 -4.01
CA ARG A 187 -9.56 13.17 -4.33
C ARG A 187 -10.48 13.82 -3.30
N ILE A 188 -11.60 13.17 -2.97
CA ILE A 188 -12.54 13.65 -1.95
C ILE A 188 -11.84 13.83 -0.60
N CYS A 189 -11.03 12.85 -0.18
CA CYS A 189 -10.24 12.94 1.06
C CYS A 189 -9.22 14.09 1.03
N ALA A 190 -8.59 14.35 -0.12
CA ALA A 190 -7.64 15.46 -0.27
C ALA A 190 -8.33 16.82 -0.13
N ASP A 191 -9.51 16.95 -0.74
CA ASP A 191 -10.33 18.16 -0.66
C ASP A 191 -10.84 18.39 0.77
N LEU A 192 -11.38 17.36 1.42
CA LEU A 192 -11.87 17.43 2.80
C LEU A 192 -10.78 17.76 3.82
N SER A 193 -9.54 17.32 3.60
CA SER A 193 -8.41 17.64 4.48
C SER A 193 -7.79 19.01 4.22
N GLY A 194 -8.22 19.71 3.17
CA GLY A 194 -7.60 20.94 2.68
C GLY A 194 -6.15 20.72 2.23
N GLY A 195 -5.84 19.54 1.68
CA GLY A 195 -4.50 19.18 1.21
C GLY A 195 -3.47 18.91 2.33
N ARG A 196 -3.91 18.75 3.58
CA ARG A 196 -3.03 18.55 4.75
C ARG A 196 -2.84 17.07 5.14
N SER A 197 -3.60 16.17 4.54
CA SER A 197 -3.45 14.72 4.76
C SER A 197 -2.43 14.09 3.82
N TRP A 198 -1.64 13.16 4.32
CA TRP A 198 -0.88 12.24 3.48
C TRP A 198 -1.77 11.06 3.08
N ILE A 199 -2.08 10.94 1.79
CA ILE A 199 -2.99 9.90 1.28
C ILE A 199 -2.17 8.85 0.55
N VAL A 200 -2.28 7.59 0.98
CA VAL A 200 -1.55 6.47 0.40
C VAL A 200 -2.51 5.35 0.07
N ARG A 201 -2.35 4.76 -1.12
CA ARG A 201 -3.02 3.52 -1.49
C ARG A 201 -2.43 2.39 -0.66
N CYS A 202 -3.26 1.60 0.01
CA CYS A 202 -2.73 0.46 0.77
C CYS A 202 -2.08 -0.55 -0.21
N PRO A 203 -0.81 -0.94 -0.01
CA PRO A 203 -0.15 -1.90 -0.89
C PRO A 203 -0.70 -3.32 -0.72
N VAL A 204 -1.29 -3.62 0.44
CA VAL A 204 -1.82 -4.95 0.78
C VAL A 204 -3.29 -5.10 0.36
N TYR A 205 -4.12 -4.10 0.64
CA TYR A 205 -5.56 -4.17 0.40
C TYR A 205 -5.97 -3.21 -0.71
N ALA A 206 -6.37 -3.75 -1.86
CA ALA A 206 -6.71 -2.97 -3.05
C ALA A 206 -7.81 -1.92 -2.82
N ARG A 207 -8.72 -2.18 -1.88
CA ARG A 207 -9.85 -1.29 -1.53
C ARG A 207 -9.55 -0.31 -0.40
N HIS A 208 -8.33 -0.32 0.15
CA HIS A 208 -8.00 0.54 1.28
C HIS A 208 -7.19 1.77 0.87
N LEU A 209 -7.54 2.91 1.46
CA LEU A 209 -6.71 4.10 1.55
C LEU A 209 -6.23 4.26 2.99
N ILE A 210 -4.98 4.69 3.14
CA ILE A 210 -4.36 5.02 4.41
C ILE A 210 -4.14 6.52 4.41
N LEU A 211 -4.79 7.21 5.35
CA LEU A 211 -4.68 8.65 5.55
C LEU A 211 -3.83 8.89 6.80
N ILE A 212 -2.69 9.55 6.65
CA ILE A 212 -1.89 10.06 7.78
C ILE A 212 -2.23 11.54 7.91
N VAL A 213 -2.95 11.89 8.97
CA VAL A 213 -3.46 13.25 9.19
C VAL A 213 -2.80 13.88 10.41
N PRO A 214 -2.63 15.21 10.45
CA PRO A 214 -2.15 15.88 11.65
C PRO A 214 -3.10 15.67 12.83
N ALA A 215 -2.56 15.17 13.94
CA ALA A 215 -3.25 15.21 15.22
C ALA A 215 -3.03 16.58 15.85
N ARG A 216 -4.11 17.30 16.20
CA ARG A 216 -4.02 18.55 16.97
C ARG A 216 -4.84 18.42 18.25
N PRO A 217 -4.26 18.61 19.44
CA PRO A 217 -5.05 18.69 20.66
C PRO A 217 -5.99 19.88 20.58
N GLY A 218 -7.30 19.65 20.75
CA GLY A 218 -8.32 20.70 20.90
C GLY A 218 -8.85 21.35 19.60
N GLN A 219 -8.46 20.91 18.41
CA GLN A 219 -9.06 21.39 17.14
C GLN A 219 -9.75 20.27 16.36
N ALA A 220 -10.92 20.58 15.80
CA ALA A 220 -11.82 19.67 15.08
C ALA A 220 -11.30 19.15 13.71
N ASP A 221 -9.99 19.16 13.47
CA ASP A 221 -9.37 18.48 12.31
C ASP A 221 -9.36 16.95 12.46
N GLY A 222 -9.59 16.44 13.68
CA GLY A 222 -9.80 15.01 13.95
C GLY A 222 -11.08 14.41 13.35
N ARG A 223 -11.83 15.18 12.54
CA ARG A 223 -13.11 14.80 11.91
C ARG A 223 -12.96 14.21 10.50
N LEU A 224 -11.77 14.15 9.90
CA LEU A 224 -11.64 13.67 8.52
C LEU A 224 -12.22 12.25 8.36
N GLY A 225 -11.93 11.34 9.30
CA GLY A 225 -12.47 9.97 9.24
C GLY A 225 -14.00 9.92 9.22
N PRO A 226 -14.69 10.52 10.22
CA PRO A 226 -16.15 10.60 10.23
C PRO A 226 -16.74 11.39 9.04
N GLN A 227 -16.07 12.46 8.60
CA GLN A 227 -16.50 13.25 7.43
C GLN A 227 -16.47 12.42 6.16
N VAL A 228 -15.39 11.65 5.92
CA VAL A 228 -15.29 10.75 4.77
C VAL A 228 -16.43 9.72 4.77
N ALA A 229 -16.72 9.10 5.91
CA ALA A 229 -17.83 8.15 6.03
C ALA A 229 -19.21 8.78 5.77
N SER A 230 -19.37 10.07 6.11
CA SER A 230 -20.61 10.83 5.87
C SER A 230 -20.78 11.34 4.44
N VAL A 231 -19.68 11.62 3.73
CA VAL A 231 -19.69 12.16 2.36
C VAL A 231 -19.67 11.05 1.31
N VAL A 232 -19.12 9.88 1.65
CA VAL A 232 -19.03 8.73 0.75
C VAL A 232 -19.81 7.57 1.34
N ASP A 233 -21.03 7.35 0.83
CA ASP A 233 -22.02 6.42 1.39
C ASP A 233 -21.53 4.96 1.51
N ASP A 234 -20.58 4.56 0.66
CA ASP A 234 -20.01 3.20 0.63
C ASP A 234 -18.63 3.08 1.31
N CYS A 235 -18.17 4.12 2.01
CA CYS A 235 -16.91 4.08 2.74
C CYS A 235 -17.11 3.71 4.21
N VAL A 236 -16.23 2.82 4.69
CA VAL A 236 -16.12 2.47 6.10
C VAL A 236 -14.75 2.92 6.60
N VAL A 237 -14.69 3.54 7.79
CA VAL A 237 -13.46 4.19 8.27
C VAL A 237 -13.09 3.74 9.68
N GLY A 238 -11.86 3.24 9.83
CA GLY A 238 -11.24 3.02 11.14
C GLY A 238 -10.21 4.09 11.46
N ILE A 239 -10.17 4.53 12.71
CA ILE A 239 -9.39 5.70 13.13
C ILE A 239 -8.53 5.33 14.34
N SER A 240 -7.23 5.64 14.30
CA SER A 240 -6.31 5.43 15.43
C SER A 240 -6.47 6.47 16.53
N GLU A 241 -5.75 6.27 17.64
CA GLU A 241 -5.45 7.35 18.57
C GLU A 241 -4.42 8.33 17.98
N ASP A 242 -4.16 9.42 18.71
CA ASP A 242 -3.12 10.39 18.36
C ASP A 242 -1.77 9.86 18.84
N LEU A 243 -0.87 9.63 17.89
CA LEU A 243 0.43 9.00 18.11
C LEU A 243 1.55 9.84 17.50
N THR A 244 2.79 9.57 17.85
CA THR A 244 3.92 10.21 17.18
C THR A 244 4.07 9.66 15.77
N LEU A 245 4.72 10.42 14.87
CA LEU A 245 5.01 9.94 13.52
C LEU A 245 5.84 8.64 13.53
N ALA A 246 6.71 8.45 14.53
CA ALA A 246 7.49 7.22 14.70
C ALA A 246 6.60 5.99 14.93
N ASP A 247 5.43 6.18 15.53
CA ASP A 247 4.48 5.11 15.89
C ASP A 247 3.43 4.86 14.79
N THR A 248 3.67 5.31 13.55
CA THR A 248 2.74 5.13 12.41
C THR A 248 2.32 3.68 12.20
N ALA A 249 3.23 2.71 12.44
CA ALA A 249 2.91 1.29 12.35
C ALA A 249 1.84 0.86 13.38
N THR A 250 1.96 1.34 14.61
CA THR A 250 0.97 1.11 15.66
C THR A 250 -0.33 1.84 15.34
N ALA A 251 -0.27 3.10 14.89
CA ALA A 251 -1.44 3.86 14.45
C ALA A 251 -2.21 3.14 13.33
N TYR A 252 -1.51 2.59 12.34
CA TYR A 252 -2.13 1.78 11.29
C TYR A 252 -2.84 0.54 11.85
N ARG A 253 -2.21 -0.21 12.76
CA ARG A 253 -2.84 -1.37 13.42
C ARG A 253 -4.11 -0.98 14.18
N GLN A 254 -4.04 0.09 14.97
CA GLN A 254 -5.19 0.64 15.71
C GLN A 254 -6.34 1.00 14.77
N ALA A 255 -6.06 1.77 13.71
CA ALA A 255 -7.05 2.15 12.72
C ALA A 255 -7.64 0.93 11.99
N PHE A 256 -6.85 -0.10 11.70
CA PHE A 256 -7.34 -1.33 11.08
C PHE A 256 -8.26 -2.13 12.00
N HIS A 257 -7.97 -2.18 13.30
CA HIS A 257 -8.85 -2.80 14.29
C HIS A 257 -10.17 -2.03 14.41
N ALA A 258 -10.11 -0.70 14.50
CA ALA A 258 -11.30 0.14 14.50
C ALA A 258 -12.14 -0.05 13.22
N LEU A 259 -11.49 -0.22 12.06
CA LEU A 259 -12.19 -0.48 10.79
C LEU A 259 -13.03 -1.76 10.84
N ALA A 260 -12.56 -2.81 11.52
CA ALA A 260 -13.34 -4.04 11.67
C ALA A 260 -14.65 -3.81 12.42
N VAL A 261 -14.65 -2.93 13.42
CA VAL A 261 -15.84 -2.51 14.17
C VAL A 261 -16.77 -1.68 13.31
N ALA A 262 -16.19 -0.68 12.62
CA ALA A 262 -16.92 0.27 11.79
C ALA A 262 -17.80 -0.40 10.72
N ARG A 263 -17.42 -1.60 10.23
CA ARG A 263 -18.21 -2.38 9.27
C ARG A 263 -19.59 -2.80 9.78
N GLY A 264 -19.73 -2.94 11.09
CA GLY A 264 -20.99 -3.32 11.74
C GLY A 264 -21.81 -2.15 12.27
N LEU A 265 -21.29 -0.92 12.17
CA LEU A 265 -21.92 0.28 12.72
C LEU A 265 -22.71 1.06 11.65
N PRO A 266 -23.90 1.59 11.96
CA PRO A 266 -24.65 2.46 11.05
C PRO A 266 -23.87 3.71 10.62
N GLU A 267 -23.04 4.25 11.50
CA GLU A 267 -22.21 5.44 11.27
C GLU A 267 -21.03 5.17 10.33
N ARG A 268 -20.73 3.88 10.07
CA ARG A 268 -19.63 3.41 9.21
C ARG A 268 -18.24 3.93 9.60
N HIS A 269 -18.07 4.42 10.82
CA HIS A 269 -16.77 4.79 11.35
C HIS A 269 -16.60 4.38 12.81
N ALA A 270 -15.36 4.13 13.23
CA ALA A 270 -15.02 3.85 14.61
C ALA A 270 -13.63 4.38 14.97
N HIS A 271 -13.47 4.78 16.23
CA HIS A 271 -12.18 5.12 16.82
C HIS A 271 -11.63 3.91 17.59
N PHE A 272 -10.31 3.73 17.56
CA PHE A 272 -9.64 2.78 18.43
C PHE A 272 -9.76 3.25 19.88
N GLY A 273 -10.13 2.34 20.79
CA GLY A 273 -10.28 2.62 22.21
C GLY A 273 -8.95 2.61 22.97
N SER A 274 -8.93 3.29 24.12
CA SER A 274 -7.75 3.54 24.98
C SER A 274 -7.25 2.33 25.78
N ALA A 275 -7.35 1.13 25.22
CA ALA A 275 -6.87 -0.08 25.89
C ALA A 275 -5.34 0.02 26.08
N PRO A 276 -4.82 -0.26 27.29
CA PRO A 276 -3.39 -0.16 27.55
C PRO A 276 -2.60 -1.13 26.66
N GLU A 277 -1.54 -0.62 26.03
CA GLU A 277 -0.65 -1.42 25.19
C GLU A 277 0.17 -2.37 26.06
N LEU A 278 0.12 -3.68 25.77
CA LEU A 278 0.81 -4.69 26.57
C LEU A 278 2.32 -4.41 26.67
N ALA A 279 2.93 -3.89 25.60
CA ALA A 279 4.33 -3.52 25.58
C ALA A 279 4.70 -2.58 26.73
N LEU A 280 3.90 -1.56 27.02
CA LEU A 280 4.12 -0.62 28.13
C LEU A 280 3.91 -1.29 29.50
N VAL A 281 2.90 -2.15 29.60
CA VAL A 281 2.51 -2.84 30.84
C VAL A 281 3.61 -3.80 31.33
N THR A 282 4.38 -4.39 30.42
CA THR A 282 5.48 -5.32 30.76
C THR A 282 6.72 -4.67 31.39
N GLY A 283 6.88 -3.35 31.24
CA GLY A 283 7.96 -2.58 31.87
C GLY A 283 9.38 -3.04 31.48
N ALA A 284 10.36 -2.73 32.35
CA ALA A 284 11.76 -3.06 32.11
C ALA A 284 12.05 -4.57 32.08
N GLU A 285 11.21 -5.38 32.73
CA GLU A 285 11.30 -6.84 32.67
C GLU A 285 10.94 -7.36 31.28
N GLY A 286 9.83 -6.89 30.72
CA GLY A 286 9.46 -7.16 29.33
C GLY A 286 10.54 -6.74 28.35
N ALA A 287 11.12 -5.54 28.53
CA ALA A 287 12.22 -5.06 27.70
C ALA A 287 13.43 -6.01 27.70
N ARG A 288 13.88 -6.47 28.89
CA ARG A 288 14.97 -7.45 28.99
C ARG A 288 14.64 -8.78 28.33
N TRP A 289 13.43 -9.28 28.55
CA TRP A 289 12.96 -10.53 27.94
C TRP A 289 12.90 -10.42 26.42
N ALA A 290 12.33 -9.34 25.89
CA ALA A 290 12.23 -9.10 24.45
C ALA A 290 13.61 -8.97 23.78
N ASP A 291 14.53 -8.23 24.40
CA ASP A 291 15.91 -8.09 23.91
C ASP A 291 16.63 -9.45 23.93
N ALA A 292 16.46 -10.26 24.98
CA ALA A 292 17.04 -11.60 25.06
C ALA A 292 16.45 -12.56 24.01
N LEU A 293 15.12 -12.51 23.80
CA LEU A 293 14.41 -13.33 22.82
C LEU A 293 14.88 -13.05 21.40
N LEU A 294 15.02 -11.76 21.06
CA LEU A 294 15.37 -11.32 19.70
C LEU A 294 16.88 -11.26 19.47
N ALA A 295 17.72 -11.42 20.49
CA ALA A 295 19.17 -11.34 20.37
C ALA A 295 19.77 -12.24 19.28
N PRO A 296 19.38 -13.53 19.12
CA PRO A 296 19.94 -14.39 18.06
C PRO A 296 19.63 -13.87 16.65
N LEU A 297 18.43 -13.35 16.44
CA LEU A 297 18.02 -12.74 15.16
C LEU A 297 18.79 -11.46 14.88
N LEU A 298 18.95 -10.60 15.89
CA LEU A 298 19.59 -9.29 15.75
C LEU A 298 21.11 -9.39 15.58
N ALA A 299 21.73 -10.40 16.20
CA ALA A 299 23.15 -10.68 16.07
C ALA A 299 23.50 -11.46 14.77
N HIS A 300 22.51 -11.86 13.98
CA HIS A 300 22.75 -12.62 12.75
C HIS A 300 23.56 -11.82 11.73
N VAL A 301 24.66 -12.42 11.29
CA VAL A 301 25.50 -11.92 10.20
C VAL A 301 25.34 -12.87 9.00
N PRO A 302 24.94 -12.36 7.82
CA PRO A 302 24.76 -13.18 6.63
C PRO A 302 26.11 -13.75 6.16
N ARG A 303 26.11 -15.00 5.69
CA ARG A 303 27.34 -15.67 5.20
C ARG A 303 27.80 -15.11 3.86
N ARG A 304 26.87 -14.63 3.03
CA ARG A 304 27.13 -14.01 1.72
C ARG A 304 26.47 -12.63 1.70
N GLY A 305 27.03 -11.68 0.96
CA GLY A 305 26.47 -10.32 0.87
C GLY A 305 25.05 -10.24 0.29
N GLN A 306 24.62 -11.28 -0.43
CA GLN A 306 23.27 -11.42 -0.98
C GLN A 306 22.26 -12.09 -0.04
N ASP A 307 22.73 -12.70 1.05
CA ASP A 307 21.86 -13.35 2.04
C ASP A 307 21.26 -12.27 2.95
N PRO A 308 20.03 -12.44 3.45
CA PRO A 308 19.35 -11.43 4.23
C PRO A 308 20.03 -11.19 5.59
N GLY A 309 20.35 -9.93 5.88
CA GLY A 309 20.90 -9.53 7.17
C GLY A 309 19.86 -9.44 8.29
N SER A 310 20.31 -9.21 9.52
CA SER A 310 19.43 -9.15 10.72
C SER A 310 18.29 -8.13 10.60
N GLN A 311 18.56 -6.94 10.07
CA GLN A 311 17.54 -5.90 9.86
C GLN A 311 16.46 -6.34 8.87
N GLU A 312 16.86 -7.00 7.78
CA GLU A 312 15.93 -7.49 6.76
C GLU A 312 15.08 -8.66 7.29
N LEU A 313 15.68 -9.55 8.08
CA LEU A 313 14.94 -10.63 8.73
C LEU A 313 13.97 -10.10 9.81
N ALA A 314 14.37 -9.11 10.61
CA ALA A 314 13.50 -8.47 11.58
C ALA A 314 12.31 -7.76 10.92
N ALA A 315 12.56 -7.02 9.83
CA ALA A 315 11.50 -6.40 9.03
C ALA A 315 10.57 -7.45 8.40
N THR A 316 11.14 -8.58 7.96
CA THR A 316 10.36 -9.71 7.41
C THR A 316 9.45 -10.31 8.47
N LEU A 317 9.95 -10.55 9.69
CA LEU A 317 9.17 -11.08 10.81
C LEU A 317 8.03 -10.13 11.20
N ALA A 318 8.34 -8.85 11.40
CA ALA A 318 7.35 -7.83 11.76
C ALA A 318 6.23 -7.72 10.70
N SER A 319 6.61 -7.67 9.43
CA SER A 319 5.65 -7.65 8.31
C SER A 319 4.79 -8.91 8.25
N TRP A 320 5.39 -10.09 8.44
CA TRP A 320 4.66 -11.35 8.39
C TRP A 320 3.72 -11.55 9.59
N LEU A 321 4.10 -11.16 10.80
CA LEU A 321 3.18 -11.18 11.95
C LEU A 321 2.00 -10.22 11.72
N ALA A 322 2.27 -9.01 11.19
CA ALA A 322 1.24 -8.03 10.90
C ALA A 322 0.31 -8.40 9.74
N PHE A 323 0.80 -9.07 8.68
CA PHE A 323 0.08 -9.25 7.42
C PHE A 323 -0.08 -10.70 6.95
N SER A 324 0.56 -11.66 7.62
CA SER A 324 0.61 -13.07 7.23
C SER A 324 1.09 -13.26 5.79
N SER A 325 0.33 -13.97 4.94
CA SER A 325 0.69 -14.17 3.54
C SER A 325 0.82 -12.85 2.76
N HIS A 326 0.08 -11.81 3.16
CA HIS A 326 0.13 -10.50 2.50
C HIS A 326 1.42 -9.70 2.76
N ALA A 327 2.34 -10.26 3.56
CA ALA A 327 3.67 -9.70 3.73
C ALA A 327 4.45 -9.66 2.41
N THR A 328 4.12 -10.49 1.41
CA THR A 328 4.74 -10.44 0.08
C THR A 328 4.50 -9.12 -0.64
N GLU A 329 3.28 -8.58 -0.56
CA GLU A 329 2.88 -7.31 -1.14
C GLU A 329 3.52 -6.16 -0.35
N HIS A 330 3.52 -6.26 0.98
CA HIS A 330 4.12 -5.24 1.84
C HIS A 330 5.64 -5.12 1.66
N LEU A 331 6.35 -6.25 1.57
CA LEU A 331 7.81 -6.30 1.41
C LEU A 331 8.26 -6.27 -0.05
N LYS A 332 7.34 -6.42 -1.02
CA LYS A 332 7.62 -6.55 -2.45
C LYS A 332 8.59 -7.71 -2.76
N ILE A 333 8.40 -8.84 -2.09
CA ILE A 333 9.19 -10.07 -2.27
C ILE A 333 8.33 -11.22 -2.75
N HIS A 334 8.97 -12.20 -3.40
CA HIS A 334 8.29 -13.43 -3.80
C HIS A 334 7.96 -14.34 -2.59
N ARG A 335 6.87 -15.10 -2.67
CA ARG A 335 6.42 -16.02 -1.61
C ARG A 335 7.48 -17.02 -1.13
N ASN A 336 8.33 -17.50 -2.06
CA ASN A 336 9.41 -18.45 -1.72
C ASN A 336 10.51 -17.77 -0.89
N THR A 337 10.79 -16.50 -1.19
CA THR A 337 11.75 -15.69 -0.42
C THR A 337 11.23 -15.46 0.99
N LEU A 338 9.94 -15.13 1.13
CA LEU A 338 9.28 -15.02 2.42
C LEU A 338 9.40 -16.34 3.21
N ALA A 339 9.02 -17.47 2.61
CA ALA A 339 9.10 -18.78 3.26
C ALA A 339 10.54 -19.17 3.66
N ALA A 340 11.54 -18.87 2.83
CA ALA A 340 12.94 -19.12 3.16
C ALA A 340 13.42 -18.28 4.36
N ARG A 341 13.06 -16.98 4.39
CA ARG A 341 13.39 -16.09 5.51
C ARG A 341 12.71 -16.52 6.81
N LEU A 342 11.43 -16.88 6.76
CA LEU A 342 10.70 -17.35 7.94
C LEU A 342 11.29 -18.64 8.52
N ARG A 343 11.72 -19.59 7.66
CA ARG A 343 12.45 -20.78 8.13
C ARG A 343 13.75 -20.42 8.84
N LEU A 344 14.56 -19.54 8.24
CA LEU A 344 15.80 -19.06 8.86
C LEU A 344 15.53 -18.36 10.19
N ILE A 345 14.49 -17.53 10.28
CA ILE A 345 14.09 -16.86 11.52
C ILE A 345 13.71 -17.88 12.61
N GLY A 346 12.89 -18.88 12.25
CA GLY A 346 12.53 -19.97 13.17
C GLY A 346 13.75 -20.75 13.66
N GLU A 347 14.69 -21.07 12.77
CA GLU A 347 15.95 -21.75 13.10
C GLU A 347 16.83 -20.90 14.04
N LEU A 348 16.99 -19.60 13.77
CA LEU A 348 17.79 -18.69 14.59
C LEU A 348 17.21 -18.51 16.00
N LEU A 349 15.88 -18.50 16.12
CA LEU A 349 15.18 -18.25 17.38
C LEU A 349 14.79 -19.54 18.12
N GLY A 350 14.95 -20.71 17.49
CA GLY A 350 14.49 -21.99 18.03
C GLY A 350 12.97 -22.07 18.18
N MET A 351 12.22 -21.41 17.29
CA MET A 351 10.77 -21.27 17.37
C MET A 351 10.05 -21.88 16.16
N ASP A 352 8.87 -22.42 16.40
CA ASP A 352 7.98 -22.90 15.35
C ASP A 352 6.98 -21.81 14.98
N LEU A 353 7.27 -21.10 13.90
CA LEU A 353 6.41 -20.03 13.40
C LEU A 353 5.03 -20.53 12.92
N ASN A 354 4.74 -21.83 12.91
CA ASN A 354 3.38 -22.31 12.67
C ASN A 354 2.49 -22.24 13.93
N LYS A 355 3.09 -22.04 15.12
CA LYS A 355 2.38 -21.95 16.39
C LYS A 355 2.04 -20.51 16.75
N VAL A 356 0.78 -20.26 17.08
CA VAL A 356 0.28 -18.97 17.56
C VAL A 356 0.98 -18.57 18.86
N ALA A 357 1.36 -19.52 19.71
CA ALA A 357 2.14 -19.26 20.92
C ALA A 357 3.47 -18.54 20.61
N ASP A 358 4.27 -19.12 19.72
CA ASP A 358 5.57 -18.57 19.33
C ASP A 358 5.40 -17.26 18.55
N GLN A 359 4.41 -17.18 17.67
CA GLN A 359 4.07 -15.94 16.98
C GLN A 359 3.69 -14.81 17.96
N SER A 360 2.92 -15.12 19.01
CA SER A 360 2.50 -14.14 20.02
C SER A 360 3.67 -13.65 20.86
N ALA A 361 4.61 -14.54 21.21
CA ALA A 361 5.84 -14.17 21.89
C ALA A 361 6.67 -13.18 21.04
N LEU A 362 6.82 -13.49 19.75
CA LEU A 362 7.58 -12.65 18.82
C LEU A 362 6.91 -11.31 18.54
N ASP A 363 5.58 -11.29 18.36
CA ASP A 363 4.82 -10.06 18.16
C ASP A 363 4.96 -9.13 19.38
N LEU A 364 4.80 -9.66 20.60
CA LEU A 364 5.00 -8.89 21.82
C LEU A 364 6.42 -8.36 21.94
N ALA A 365 7.44 -9.20 21.70
CA ALA A 365 8.83 -8.78 21.77
C ALA A 365 9.17 -7.66 20.77
N LEU A 366 8.61 -7.73 19.55
CA LEU A 366 8.76 -6.66 18.56
C LEU A 366 8.04 -5.38 18.97
N CYS A 367 6.83 -5.47 19.54
CA CYS A 367 6.10 -4.30 20.04
C CYS A 367 6.85 -3.61 21.21
N ILE A 368 7.37 -4.39 22.16
CA ILE A 368 8.21 -3.89 23.26
C ILE A 368 9.44 -3.16 22.72
N ARG A 369 10.13 -3.73 21.73
CA ARG A 369 11.31 -3.08 21.13
C ARG A 369 10.98 -1.83 20.32
N ALA A 370 9.80 -1.77 19.72
CA ALA A 370 9.32 -0.59 18.99
C ALA A 370 8.92 0.54 19.95
N THR A 371 8.65 0.24 21.23
CA THR A 371 8.23 1.21 22.25
C THR A 371 9.42 2.00 22.81
N PRO A 372 9.58 3.30 22.52
CA PRO A 372 10.79 4.07 22.89
C PRO A 372 10.93 4.34 24.40
N ALA A 373 9.82 4.28 25.15
CA ALA A 373 9.74 4.78 26.53
C ALA A 373 10.22 3.80 27.63
N LEU A 374 10.63 2.58 27.27
CA LEU A 374 11.03 1.57 28.26
C LEU A 374 12.52 1.73 28.63
N PRO A 375 12.87 1.99 29.91
CA PRO A 375 14.25 2.05 30.35
C PRO A 375 14.93 0.70 30.10
N ARG A 376 15.92 0.65 29.18
CA ARG A 376 16.77 -0.54 29.04
C ARG A 376 17.75 -0.58 30.23
N PRO A 377 17.64 -1.56 31.13
CA PRO A 377 18.56 -1.64 32.26
C PRO A 377 19.97 -2.01 31.78
N ALA A 378 20.98 -1.40 32.37
CA ALA A 378 22.38 -1.78 32.17
C ALA A 378 22.59 -3.28 32.54
N PRO A 379 23.51 -3.99 31.87
CA PRO A 379 23.75 -5.41 32.15
C PRO A 379 24.24 -5.60 33.59
N ARG A 380 23.39 -6.11 34.47
CA ARG A 380 23.78 -6.60 35.82
C ARG A 380 23.98 -8.10 35.79
N GLN A 381 25.01 -8.56 36.51
CA GLN A 381 25.37 -9.97 36.68
C GLN A 381 24.19 -10.77 37.26
N ALA A 382 23.90 -11.90 36.64
CA ALA A 382 22.72 -12.72 36.91
C ALA A 382 22.88 -13.57 38.19
N GLY A 383 21.92 -13.46 39.11
CA GLY A 383 21.66 -14.47 40.14
C GLY A 383 20.49 -15.38 39.73
N ALA A 384 20.38 -16.59 40.30
CA ALA A 384 19.44 -17.64 39.89
C ALA A 384 17.94 -17.25 39.93
N ALA A 385 17.53 -16.27 40.74
CA ALA A 385 16.16 -15.71 40.70
C ALA A 385 15.85 -14.92 39.40
N SER A 386 16.88 -14.61 38.59
CA SER A 386 16.79 -13.90 37.32
C SER A 386 16.37 -14.77 36.14
N GLU A 387 16.39 -16.11 36.23
CA GLU A 387 16.07 -17.00 35.10
C GLU A 387 14.57 -17.15 34.85
N ALA A 388 13.73 -17.18 35.90
CA ALA A 388 12.27 -17.28 35.75
C ALA A 388 11.66 -16.08 34.99
N VAL A 389 12.27 -14.89 35.13
CA VAL A 389 11.89 -13.62 34.47
C VAL A 389 12.38 -13.53 33.01
N ARG A 390 13.10 -14.55 32.50
CA ARG A 390 13.53 -14.65 31.09
C ARG A 390 12.59 -15.48 30.21
N SER A 391 11.48 -15.96 30.75
CA SER A 391 10.47 -16.71 29.99
C SER A 391 9.23 -15.85 29.74
N LEU A 392 8.51 -16.12 28.65
CA LEU A 392 7.23 -15.46 28.36
C LEU A 392 6.25 -15.64 29.53
N ASP A 393 6.13 -16.87 30.06
CA ASP A 393 5.28 -17.14 31.21
C ASP A 393 5.69 -16.35 32.47
N GLY A 394 6.97 -16.01 32.63
CA GLY A 394 7.45 -15.11 33.67
C GLY A 394 6.86 -13.70 33.53
N ILE A 395 6.90 -13.15 32.31
CA ILE A 395 6.31 -11.85 31.97
C ILE A 395 4.79 -11.87 32.13
N LEU A 396 4.12 -12.95 31.71
CA LEU A 396 2.66 -13.07 31.78
C LEU A 396 2.12 -13.21 33.21
N ARG A 397 2.94 -13.63 34.17
CA ARG A 397 2.58 -13.67 35.60
C ARG A 397 2.61 -12.31 36.28
N LEU A 398 3.14 -11.26 35.64
CA LEU A 398 3.20 -9.94 36.23
C LEU A 398 1.78 -9.42 36.55
N PRO A 399 1.54 -8.86 37.75
CA PRO A 399 0.21 -8.40 38.15
C PRO A 399 -0.40 -7.40 37.17
N ALA A 400 0.42 -6.50 36.61
CA ALA A 400 -0.02 -5.53 35.61
C ALA A 400 -0.46 -6.20 34.30
N VAL A 401 0.27 -7.23 33.84
CA VAL A 401 -0.09 -8.02 32.65
C VAL A 401 -1.36 -8.82 32.88
N ARG A 402 -1.56 -9.35 34.09
CA ARG A 402 -2.82 -10.01 34.47
C ARG A 402 -4.01 -9.05 34.44
N ALA A 403 -3.86 -7.84 35.00
CA ALA A 403 -4.91 -6.83 34.95
C ALA A 403 -5.25 -6.44 33.51
N TRP A 404 -4.23 -6.28 32.67
CA TRP A 404 -4.38 -6.10 31.22
C TRP A 404 -5.15 -7.26 30.58
N ALA A 405 -4.82 -8.51 30.88
CA ALA A 405 -5.47 -9.68 30.31
C ALA A 405 -6.96 -9.75 30.67
N VAL A 406 -7.33 -9.44 31.92
CA VAL A 406 -8.72 -9.33 32.35
C VAL A 406 -9.43 -8.24 31.54
N GLN A 407 -8.80 -7.08 31.35
CA GLN A 407 -9.37 -5.99 30.56
C GLN A 407 -9.61 -6.37 29.09
N GLN A 408 -8.70 -7.14 28.47
CA GLN A 408 -8.85 -7.59 27.08
C GLN A 408 -10.06 -8.51 26.87
N LEU A 409 -10.36 -9.37 27.85
CA LEU A 409 -11.46 -10.34 27.76
C LEU A 409 -12.75 -9.86 28.41
N GLN A 410 -12.73 -8.73 29.13
CA GLN A 410 -13.91 -8.14 29.77
C GLN A 410 -15.08 -7.93 28.81
N PRO A 411 -14.91 -7.49 27.54
CA PRO A 411 -16.02 -7.32 26.61
C PRO A 411 -16.79 -8.61 26.31
N LEU A 412 -16.18 -9.78 26.50
CA LEU A 412 -16.84 -11.07 26.29
C LEU A 412 -17.85 -11.41 27.39
N GLY A 413 -17.84 -10.67 28.51
CA GLY A 413 -18.66 -10.98 29.69
C GLY A 413 -18.15 -12.19 30.48
N ALA A 414 -18.94 -12.63 31.46
CA ALA A 414 -18.63 -13.83 32.23
C ALA A 414 -18.84 -15.10 31.37
N PRO A 415 -17.99 -16.14 31.49
CA PRO A 415 -18.18 -17.40 30.78
C PRO A 415 -19.54 -18.02 31.13
N VAL A 416 -20.33 -18.38 30.12
CA VAL A 416 -21.63 -19.01 30.33
C VAL A 416 -21.44 -20.53 30.37
N ALA A 417 -21.54 -21.12 31.56
CA ALA A 417 -21.40 -22.56 31.75
C ALA A 417 -22.43 -23.34 30.90
N GLY A 418 -21.94 -24.23 30.03
CA GLY A 418 -22.76 -25.17 29.26
C GLY A 418 -23.29 -24.67 27.90
N GLY A 419 -22.97 -23.44 27.48
CA GLY A 419 -23.39 -22.93 26.18
C GLY A 419 -22.40 -23.27 25.06
N SER A 420 -22.76 -24.11 24.10
CA SER A 420 -21.92 -24.36 22.91
C SER A 420 -21.69 -23.12 22.02
N ALA A 421 -22.41 -22.02 22.30
CA ALA A 421 -22.31 -20.71 21.65
C ALA A 421 -21.55 -19.67 22.49
N ASP A 422 -20.90 -20.09 23.59
CA ASP A 422 -20.13 -19.22 24.46
C ASP A 422 -18.99 -18.50 23.69
N PRO A 423 -18.89 -17.16 23.80
CA PRO A 423 -17.82 -16.35 23.21
C PRO A 423 -16.41 -16.80 23.59
N HIS A 424 -16.19 -17.09 24.89
CA HIS A 424 -14.88 -17.52 25.39
C HIS A 424 -14.46 -18.85 24.80
N THR A 425 -15.37 -19.84 24.83
CA THR A 425 -15.13 -21.17 24.25
C THR A 425 -14.81 -21.08 22.76
N THR A 426 -15.60 -20.30 21.99
CA THR A 426 -15.36 -20.16 20.54
C THR A 426 -13.98 -19.56 20.24
N LEU A 427 -13.61 -18.50 20.96
CA LEU A 427 -12.33 -17.81 20.76
C LEU A 427 -11.15 -18.68 21.21
N ARG A 428 -11.25 -19.30 22.39
CA ARG A 428 -10.22 -20.20 22.94
C ARG A 428 -9.97 -21.40 22.02
N THR A 429 -11.02 -22.12 21.61
CA THR A 429 -10.86 -23.26 20.69
C THR A 429 -10.26 -22.85 19.35
N TRP A 430 -10.60 -21.66 18.84
CA TRP A 430 -9.97 -21.16 17.62
C TRP A 430 -8.47 -20.90 17.78
N LEU A 431 -8.04 -20.33 18.92
CA LEU A 431 -6.64 -20.06 19.22
C LEU A 431 -5.84 -21.35 19.51
N GLU A 432 -6.42 -22.31 20.23
CA GLU A 432 -5.84 -23.64 20.49
C GLU A 432 -5.59 -24.44 19.19
N HIS A 433 -6.38 -24.16 18.17
CA HIS A 433 -6.23 -24.71 16.82
C HIS A 433 -5.50 -23.76 15.86
N GLU A 434 -4.50 -23.03 16.38
CA GLU A 434 -3.58 -22.18 15.61
C GLU A 434 -4.27 -21.12 14.75
N ALA A 435 -5.40 -20.60 15.23
CA ALA A 435 -6.26 -19.66 14.50
C ALA A 435 -6.77 -20.20 13.15
N GLN A 436 -6.88 -21.53 12.98
CA GLN A 436 -7.39 -22.16 11.77
C GLN A 436 -8.89 -22.48 11.87
N LEU A 437 -9.67 -21.99 10.89
CA LEU A 437 -11.13 -22.15 10.92
C LEU A 437 -11.60 -23.60 10.78
N GLY A 438 -10.92 -24.43 9.98
CA GLY A 438 -11.29 -25.83 9.73
C GLY A 438 -11.21 -26.69 10.99
N PRO A 439 -10.02 -26.82 11.59
CA PRO A 439 -9.84 -27.57 12.83
C PRO A 439 -10.69 -27.04 13.99
N ALA A 440 -10.79 -25.71 14.15
CA ALA A 440 -11.66 -25.11 15.17
C ALA A 440 -13.15 -25.47 14.97
N ALA A 441 -13.63 -25.50 13.71
CA ALA A 441 -15.00 -25.90 13.40
C ALA A 441 -15.27 -27.37 13.76
N ALA A 442 -14.30 -28.25 13.47
CA ALA A 442 -14.38 -29.65 13.85
C ALA A 442 -14.44 -29.83 15.38
N ALA A 443 -13.58 -29.12 16.12
CA ALA A 443 -13.56 -29.15 17.58
C ALA A 443 -14.84 -28.60 18.21
N LEU A 444 -15.37 -27.49 17.67
CA LEU A 444 -16.64 -26.89 18.11
C LEU A 444 -17.88 -27.65 17.61
N ARG A 445 -17.71 -28.68 16.76
CA ARG A 445 -18.78 -29.45 16.11
C ARG A 445 -19.80 -28.58 15.38
N ILE A 446 -19.32 -27.56 14.68
CA ILE A 446 -20.13 -26.69 13.81
C ILE A 446 -19.48 -26.55 12.43
N SER A 447 -20.18 -25.92 11.49
CA SER A 447 -19.61 -25.67 10.17
C SER A 447 -18.56 -24.55 10.19
N VAL A 448 -17.61 -24.57 9.23
CA VAL A 448 -16.62 -23.49 9.05
C VAL A 448 -17.28 -22.10 8.86
N PRO A 449 -18.35 -21.96 8.04
CA PRO A 449 -19.11 -20.71 8.00
C PRO A 449 -19.72 -20.32 9.35
N GLY A 450 -20.12 -21.30 10.17
CA GLY A 450 -20.60 -21.09 11.53
C GLY A 450 -19.54 -20.47 12.45
N VAL A 451 -18.33 -21.03 12.48
CA VAL A 451 -17.20 -20.44 13.24
C VAL A 451 -16.89 -19.04 12.74
N ARG A 452 -16.81 -18.84 11.42
CA ARG A 452 -16.55 -17.53 10.82
C ARG A 452 -17.59 -16.49 11.28
N LYS A 453 -18.88 -16.84 11.21
CA LYS A 453 -19.97 -15.96 11.65
C LYS A 453 -19.85 -15.60 13.13
N ARG A 454 -19.45 -16.55 13.99
CA ARG A 454 -19.22 -16.28 15.42
C ARG A 454 -18.02 -15.35 15.63
N LEU A 455 -16.89 -15.62 14.98
CA LEU A 455 -15.69 -14.76 15.07
C LEU A 455 -15.98 -13.34 14.58
N THR A 456 -16.72 -13.15 13.48
CA THR A 456 -17.11 -11.80 13.03
C THR A 456 -17.97 -11.05 14.05
N ARG A 457 -18.85 -11.75 14.79
CA ARG A 457 -19.58 -11.12 15.90
C ARG A 457 -18.63 -10.72 17.03
N LEU A 458 -17.65 -11.57 17.34
CA LEU A 458 -16.62 -11.29 18.34
C LEU A 458 -15.73 -10.10 17.95
N GLU A 459 -15.48 -9.87 16.66
CA GLU A 459 -14.76 -8.67 16.19
C GLU A 459 -15.46 -7.38 16.61
N THR A 460 -16.81 -7.36 16.59
CA THR A 460 -17.61 -6.22 17.04
C THR A 460 -17.55 -6.06 18.56
N VAL A 461 -17.69 -7.16 19.31
CA VAL A 461 -17.68 -7.15 20.77
C VAL A 461 -16.31 -6.74 21.33
N LEU A 462 -15.24 -7.32 20.79
CA LEU A 462 -13.86 -7.04 21.21
C LEU A 462 -13.30 -5.74 20.64
N GLN A 463 -14.04 -5.12 19.72
CA GLN A 463 -13.59 -3.96 18.94
C GLN A 463 -12.25 -4.18 18.21
N ARG A 464 -12.01 -5.39 17.72
CA ARG A 464 -10.72 -5.81 17.16
C ARG A 464 -10.91 -6.77 15.98
N SER A 465 -10.07 -6.62 14.96
CA SER A 465 -10.00 -7.58 13.84
C SER A 465 -9.46 -8.93 14.31
N LEU A 466 -10.11 -10.03 13.93
CA LEU A 466 -9.69 -11.41 14.21
C LEU A 466 -9.33 -12.13 12.91
N LEU A 467 -10.20 -12.00 11.90
CA LEU A 467 -10.14 -12.78 10.66
C LEU A 467 -9.32 -12.12 9.55
N ARG A 468 -9.11 -10.80 9.63
CA ARG A 468 -8.25 -10.05 8.70
C ARG A 468 -6.99 -9.58 9.41
N THR A 469 -5.89 -9.46 8.66
CA THR A 469 -4.60 -9.02 9.18
C THR A 469 -4.44 -7.49 9.03
N PRO A 470 -3.95 -6.75 10.03
CA PRO A 470 -3.50 -7.19 11.35
C PRO A 470 -4.61 -7.77 12.24
N SER A 471 -4.31 -8.89 12.93
CA SER A 471 -5.25 -9.66 13.74
C SER A 471 -4.89 -9.58 15.22
N ALA A 472 -5.88 -9.44 16.09
CA ALA A 472 -5.72 -9.41 17.54
C ALA A 472 -5.49 -10.80 18.16
N ARG A 473 -5.31 -11.85 17.34
CA ARG A 473 -5.10 -13.22 17.83
C ARG A 473 -3.93 -13.35 18.81
N TYR A 474 -2.87 -12.55 18.64
CA TYR A 474 -1.67 -12.59 19.49
C TYR A 474 -1.97 -12.05 20.88
N ASP A 475 -2.52 -10.84 20.96
CA ASP A 475 -2.99 -10.26 22.23
C ASP A 475 -3.97 -11.18 22.95
N LEU A 476 -4.93 -11.76 22.24
CA LEU A 476 -5.95 -12.62 22.85
C LEU A 476 -5.36 -13.94 23.35
N TRP A 477 -4.40 -14.52 22.62
CA TRP A 477 -3.65 -15.69 23.09
C TRP A 477 -2.87 -15.36 24.36
N LEU A 478 -2.15 -14.23 24.38
CA LEU A 478 -1.40 -13.77 25.56
C LEU A 478 -2.31 -13.52 26.76
N ALA A 479 -3.50 -12.94 26.53
CA ALA A 479 -4.49 -12.70 27.57
C ALA A 479 -5.00 -14.01 28.17
N PHE A 480 -5.41 -14.99 27.35
CA PHE A 480 -5.81 -16.31 27.87
C PHE A 480 -4.68 -16.98 28.62
N ARG A 481 -3.46 -17.00 28.07
CA ARG A 481 -2.31 -17.62 28.72
C ARG A 481 -1.98 -16.99 30.07
N ALA A 482 -2.03 -15.66 30.18
CA ALA A 482 -1.81 -14.95 31.44
C ALA A 482 -2.84 -15.32 32.52
N LEU A 483 -4.09 -15.57 32.13
CA LEU A 483 -5.13 -16.00 33.07
C LEU A 483 -4.99 -17.47 33.45
N ASP A 484 -4.65 -18.36 32.50
CA ASP A 484 -4.47 -19.80 32.75
C ASP A 484 -3.31 -20.08 33.72
N LEU A 485 -2.25 -19.27 33.68
CA LEU A 485 -1.12 -19.35 34.62
C LEU A 485 -1.50 -19.02 36.09
N THR A 486 -2.74 -18.57 36.33
CA THR A 486 -3.25 -18.21 37.66
C THR A 486 -4.37 -19.11 38.17
N GLY A 487 -4.89 -20.02 37.35
CA GLY A 487 -5.87 -21.01 37.77
C GLY A 487 -5.23 -22.08 38.67
N PRO A 488 -5.98 -22.67 39.63
CA PRO A 488 -5.51 -23.88 40.29
C PRO A 488 -5.39 -24.98 39.21
N GLY A 489 -4.18 -25.52 39.06
CA GLY A 489 -3.91 -26.66 38.17
C GLY A 489 -4.60 -27.94 38.60
#